data_AF-A0A850BHX7-F1
#
_entry.id   AF-A0A850BHX7-F1
#
_cell.length_a   1.000
_cell.length_b   1.000
_cell.length_c   1.000
_cell.angle_alpha   90.00
_cell.angle_beta   90.00
_cell.angle_gamma   90.00
#
_symmetry.space_group_name_H-M   'P 1'
#
loop_
_entity.id
_entity.type
_entity.pdbx_description
1 polymer ?
#
loop_
_entity_poly.entity_id
_entity_poly.type
_entity_poly.pdbx_seq_one_letter_code
_entity_poly.pdbx_strand_id
1 'polypeptide(L)'
;MRIALAAALTALSISAGVKAQPSPELRLPQATAPAPRVIPEQGESPLHYRLSPRIVLPLVRIGAGYHGRLPINGFEGGSAFSFDLHGGAVFRFGRGARAGLLTEAGYSYVTFSEHLASLGIGVVYGLGTAASSRDLDIPSERSSFKIALVPHAIAGHAYEGGAVGARTSVIVGYSFYALELSHQFLRAEPGQAHEIHIMLTSLSAFGEDE
;
A
#
# COMPACT_ATOMS: atom_id res chain seq x y z
N MET A 1 -35.93 -2.81 -118.41
CA MET A 1 -36.37 -4.13 -118.90
C MET A 1 -35.15 -5.05 -118.95
N ARG A 2 -35.15 -6.12 -118.13
CA ARG A 2 -34.30 -7.34 -118.18
C ARG A 2 -32.77 -7.17 -117.96
N ILE A 3 -32.26 -7.49 -116.75
CA ILE A 3 -31.67 -8.78 -116.30
C ILE A 3 -30.29 -9.07 -116.91
N ALA A 4 -29.25 -9.09 -116.07
CA ALA A 4 -28.09 -10.01 -116.10
C ALA A 4 -27.28 -9.84 -114.80
N LEU A 5 -27.29 -10.86 -113.91
CA LEU A 5 -26.22 -11.87 -113.73
C LEU A 5 -25.03 -11.30 -112.92
N ALA A 6 -24.98 -11.50 -111.59
CA ALA A 6 -24.53 -12.69 -110.85
C ALA A 6 -23.02 -12.67 -110.53
N ALA A 7 -22.75 -13.14 -109.30
CA ALA A 7 -21.48 -13.60 -108.76
C ALA A 7 -20.43 -12.53 -108.45
N ALA A 8 -20.08 -12.40 -107.18
CA ALA A 8 -18.97 -13.16 -106.59
C ALA A 8 -18.36 -12.43 -105.38
N LEU A 9 -17.81 -13.22 -104.47
CA LEU A 9 -16.90 -12.85 -103.38
C LEU A 9 -17.50 -12.16 -102.16
N THR A 10 -18.06 -13.01 -101.29
CA THR A 10 -17.51 -13.28 -99.95
C THR A 10 -16.35 -12.36 -99.53
N ALA A 11 -16.69 -11.20 -98.96
CA ALA A 11 -15.73 -10.40 -98.21
C ALA A 11 -15.59 -11.00 -96.80
N LEU A 12 -14.41 -11.58 -96.60
CA LEU A 12 -13.90 -12.18 -95.38
C LEU A 12 -14.05 -11.21 -94.19
N SER A 13 -15.08 -11.38 -93.36
CA SER A 13 -15.16 -10.73 -92.05
C SER A 13 -14.16 -11.41 -91.13
N ILE A 14 -12.91 -10.93 -91.13
CA ILE A 14 -11.91 -11.24 -90.11
C ILE A 14 -12.39 -10.54 -88.83
N SER A 15 -13.22 -11.24 -88.05
CA SER A 15 -13.42 -10.93 -86.65
C SER A 15 -12.08 -11.14 -85.96
N ALA A 16 -11.29 -10.08 -85.82
CA ALA A 16 -10.16 -10.04 -84.92
C ALA A 16 -10.70 -10.22 -83.50
N GLY A 17 -10.78 -11.47 -83.06
CA GLY A 17 -10.95 -11.83 -81.66
C GLY A 17 -9.71 -11.37 -80.92
N VAL A 18 -9.66 -10.08 -80.57
CA VAL A 18 -8.77 -9.57 -79.53
C VAL A 18 -9.27 -10.22 -78.25
N LYS A 19 -8.71 -11.39 -77.90
CA LYS A 19 -8.81 -11.91 -76.55
C LYS A 19 -8.25 -10.82 -75.65
N ALA A 20 -9.12 -10.16 -74.91
CA ALA A 20 -8.72 -9.26 -73.84
C ALA A 20 -7.77 -10.05 -72.95
N GLN A 21 -6.50 -9.69 -73.00
CA GLN A 21 -5.49 -10.25 -72.12
C GLN A 21 -5.92 -9.88 -70.70
N PRO A 22 -6.13 -10.84 -69.78
CA PRO A 22 -6.54 -10.51 -68.43
C PRO A 22 -5.50 -9.56 -67.85
N SER A 23 -5.95 -8.36 -67.46
CA SER A 23 -5.09 -7.39 -66.79
C SER A 23 -4.40 -8.12 -65.63
N PRO A 24 -3.06 -8.02 -65.49
CA PRO A 24 -2.38 -8.66 -64.38
C PRO A 24 -3.02 -8.17 -63.09
N GLU A 25 -3.56 -9.11 -62.32
CA GLU A 25 -4.20 -8.83 -61.04
C GLU A 25 -3.18 -8.10 -60.17
N LEU A 26 -3.43 -6.81 -59.91
CA LEU A 26 -2.52 -5.96 -59.15
C LEU A 26 -2.62 -6.38 -57.68
N ARG A 27 -1.92 -7.45 -57.31
CA ARG A 27 -1.85 -7.93 -55.94
C ARG A 27 -0.98 -6.97 -55.15
N LEU A 28 -1.62 -6.12 -54.36
CA LEU A 28 -0.94 -5.36 -53.32
C LEU A 28 -0.24 -6.37 -52.40
N PRO A 29 1.06 -6.20 -52.09
CA PRO A 29 1.73 -7.06 -51.13
C PRO A 29 0.97 -6.95 -49.81
N GLN A 30 0.56 -8.10 -49.27
CA GLN A 30 -0.12 -8.16 -47.99
C GLN A 30 0.80 -7.51 -46.96
N ALA A 31 0.35 -6.42 -46.34
CA ALA A 31 1.13 -5.73 -45.31
C ALA A 31 1.40 -6.72 -44.18
N THR A 32 2.64 -7.22 -44.11
CA THR A 32 3.07 -8.05 -42.98
C THR A 32 3.13 -7.11 -41.79
N ALA A 33 2.17 -7.23 -40.88
CA ALA A 33 2.25 -6.53 -39.61
C ALA A 33 3.61 -6.90 -38.97
N PRO A 34 4.45 -5.92 -38.58
CA PRO A 34 5.71 -6.24 -37.94
C PRO A 34 5.42 -7.13 -36.74
N ALA A 35 6.19 -8.21 -36.60
CA ALA A 35 6.06 -9.11 -35.46
C ALA A 35 6.08 -8.27 -34.16
N PRO A 36 5.22 -8.59 -33.17
CA PRO A 36 5.17 -7.85 -31.93
C PRO A 36 6.58 -7.72 -31.37
N ARG A 37 7.11 -6.50 -31.32
CA ARG A 37 8.34 -6.25 -30.58
C ARG A 37 8.00 -6.42 -29.11
N VAL A 38 8.43 -7.53 -28.54
CA VAL A 38 8.55 -7.66 -27.09
C VAL A 38 9.71 -6.75 -26.71
N ILE A 39 9.39 -5.55 -26.23
CA ILE A 39 10.39 -4.68 -25.60
C ILE A 39 10.55 -5.25 -24.19
N PRO A 40 11.70 -5.84 -23.84
CA PRO A 40 11.97 -6.18 -22.45
C PRO A 40 12.04 -4.84 -21.70
N GLU A 41 11.05 -4.60 -20.83
CA GLU A 41 11.07 -3.43 -19.97
C GLU A 41 12.28 -3.55 -19.04
N GLN A 42 13.31 -2.72 -19.28
CA GLN A 42 14.43 -2.58 -18.37
C GLN A 42 14.03 -1.57 -17.28
N GLY A 43 13.45 -2.07 -16.20
CA GLY A 43 13.02 -1.28 -15.04
C GLY A 43 11.58 -1.56 -14.63
N GLU A 44 11.17 -1.02 -13.48
CA GLU A 44 9.79 -1.15 -12.99
C GLU A 44 8.80 -0.48 -13.96
N SER A 45 7.93 -1.28 -14.56
CA SER A 45 6.91 -0.89 -15.55
C SER A 45 6.04 0.30 -15.12
N PRO A 46 5.92 1.39 -15.91
CA PRO A 46 5.03 2.52 -15.64
C PRO A 46 3.54 2.14 -15.50
N LEU A 47 3.14 0.99 -16.08
CA LEU A 47 1.75 0.53 -16.07
C LEU A 47 1.37 -0.24 -14.80
N HIS A 48 2.35 -0.84 -14.11
CA HIS A 48 2.14 -1.60 -12.86
C HIS A 48 2.16 -0.75 -11.58
N TYR A 49 2.43 0.57 -11.65
CA TYR A 49 2.32 1.49 -10.51
C TYR A 49 0.87 1.70 -10.03
N ARG A 50 -0.08 0.79 -10.32
CA ARG A 50 -1.51 1.08 -10.28
C ARG A 50 -2.36 0.71 -9.07
N LEU A 51 -1.93 -0.14 -8.14
CA LEU A 51 -2.94 -0.89 -7.37
C LEU A 51 -3.08 -0.62 -5.86
N SER A 52 -2.48 0.44 -5.31
CA SER A 52 -3.04 1.00 -4.07
C SER A 52 -3.32 2.50 -4.22
N PRO A 53 -4.58 2.91 -4.43
CA PRO A 53 -4.96 4.32 -4.39
C PRO A 53 -5.00 4.87 -2.96
N ARG A 54 -4.95 4.00 -1.94
CA ARG A 54 -5.14 4.39 -0.54
C ARG A 54 -3.86 5.04 -0.01
N ILE A 55 -3.85 6.37 -0.04
CA ILE A 55 -2.84 7.22 0.62
C ILE A 55 -3.06 7.19 2.14
N VAL A 56 -4.31 7.01 2.58
CA VAL A 56 -4.71 6.96 3.99
C VAL A 56 -5.19 5.54 4.33
N LEU A 57 -4.66 4.99 5.42
CA LEU A 57 -5.03 3.68 5.96
C LEU A 57 -5.49 3.87 7.41
N PRO A 58 -6.78 3.65 7.73
CA PRO A 58 -7.24 3.70 9.11
C PRO A 58 -6.59 2.58 9.93
N LEU A 59 -6.36 2.86 11.21
CA LEU A 59 -5.65 1.98 12.12
C LEU A 59 -6.35 1.95 13.47
N VAL A 60 -6.57 0.76 14.01
CA VAL A 60 -6.87 0.55 15.43
C VAL A 60 -5.83 -0.38 16.01
N ARG A 61 -5.36 -0.03 17.21
CA ARG A 61 -4.38 -0.80 17.97
C ARG A 61 -4.91 -1.08 19.35
N ILE A 62 -4.87 -2.35 19.72
CA ILE A 62 -5.24 -2.80 21.06
C ILE A 62 -4.02 -3.51 21.64
N GLY A 63 -3.48 -2.97 22.73
CA GLY A 63 -2.27 -3.44 23.37
C GLY A 63 -2.51 -3.92 24.78
N ALA A 64 -1.83 -4.98 25.15
CA ALA A 64 -1.66 -5.37 26.55
C ALA A 64 -0.18 -5.68 26.78
N GLY A 65 0.33 -5.33 27.96
CA GLY A 65 1.74 -5.54 28.21
C GLY A 65 2.23 -5.09 29.57
N TYR A 66 3.54 -5.05 29.66
CA TYR A 66 4.28 -4.78 30.88
C TYR A 66 4.67 -3.30 30.96
N HIS A 67 4.58 -2.77 32.16
CA HIS A 67 5.02 -1.45 32.57
C HIS A 67 6.04 -1.59 33.69
N GLY A 68 7.16 -0.87 33.58
CA GLY A 68 8.20 -0.82 34.61
C GLY A 68 8.58 0.62 34.94
N ARG A 69 8.45 1.01 36.19
CA ARG A 69 8.86 2.32 36.71
C ARG A 69 10.26 2.26 37.28
N LEU A 70 11.11 3.21 36.88
CA LEU A 70 12.47 3.34 37.38
C LEU A 70 12.49 4.03 38.76
N PRO A 71 13.31 3.57 39.71
CA PRO A 71 13.42 4.16 41.04
C PRO A 71 14.23 5.47 41.04
N ILE A 72 13.69 6.53 40.43
CA ILE A 72 14.37 7.82 40.28
C ILE A 72 13.45 8.99 40.67
N ASN A 73 14.04 10.14 41.00
CA ASN A 73 13.34 11.38 41.37
C ASN A 73 12.31 11.21 42.51
N GLY A 74 12.59 10.34 43.48
CA GLY A 74 11.71 10.10 44.62
C GLY A 74 10.57 9.10 44.36
N PHE A 75 10.49 8.52 43.17
CA PHE A 75 9.61 7.40 42.90
C PHE A 75 10.28 6.08 43.29
N GLU A 76 9.52 5.19 43.93
CA GLU A 76 9.96 3.81 44.16
C GLU A 76 9.87 2.99 42.87
N GLY A 77 10.79 2.06 42.67
CA GLY A 77 10.74 1.14 41.54
C GLY A 77 9.49 0.27 41.61
N GLY A 78 8.87 -0.01 40.47
CA GLY A 78 7.63 -0.78 40.43
C GLY A 78 7.38 -1.38 39.07
N SER A 79 6.45 -2.34 39.02
CA SER A 79 6.03 -2.94 37.77
C SER A 79 4.55 -3.28 37.79
N ALA A 80 3.95 -3.25 36.61
CA ALA A 80 2.52 -3.44 36.44
C ALA A 80 2.17 -3.94 35.04
N PHE A 81 0.89 -4.29 34.88
CA PHE A 81 0.30 -4.49 33.57
C PHE A 81 -0.38 -3.22 33.09
N SER A 82 -0.28 -2.98 31.79
CA SER A 82 -0.93 -1.87 31.10
C SER A 82 -1.76 -2.37 29.93
N PHE A 83 -2.82 -1.63 29.64
CA PHE A 83 -3.69 -1.83 28.50
C PHE A 83 -3.81 -0.54 27.71
N ASP A 84 -3.61 -0.63 26.40
CA ASP A 84 -3.60 0.51 25.48
C ASP A 84 -4.64 0.31 24.39
N LEU A 85 -5.45 1.34 24.12
CA LEU A 85 -6.34 1.40 22.98
C LEU A 85 -6.04 2.67 22.19
N HIS A 86 -5.63 2.51 20.94
CA HIS A 86 -5.34 3.62 20.05
C HIS A 86 -6.15 3.51 18.76
N GLY A 87 -6.66 4.65 18.29
CA GLY A 87 -7.24 4.82 16.96
C GLY A 87 -6.43 5.85 16.18
N GLY A 88 -6.28 5.63 14.88
CA GLY A 88 -5.40 6.46 14.08
C GLY A 88 -5.51 6.22 12.58
N ALA A 89 -4.53 6.78 11.88
CA ALA A 89 -4.37 6.61 10.45
C ALA A 89 -2.90 6.65 10.06
N VAL A 90 -2.57 5.91 9.01
CA VAL A 90 -1.28 5.96 8.33
C VAL A 90 -1.44 6.68 7.00
N PHE A 91 -0.63 7.70 6.78
CA PHE A 91 -0.55 8.48 5.54
C PHE A 91 0.74 8.13 4.80
N ARG A 92 0.64 7.52 3.62
CA ARG A 92 1.82 7.27 2.77
C ARG A 92 2.35 8.60 2.21
N PHE A 93 3.68 8.75 2.16
CA PHE A 93 4.29 9.93 1.52
C PHE A 93 4.10 9.99 0.00
N GLY A 94 3.65 8.89 -0.59
CA GLY A 94 3.32 8.80 -2.00
C GLY A 94 2.67 7.46 -2.32
N ARG A 95 2.16 7.35 -3.54
CA ARG A 95 1.61 6.10 -4.05
C ARG A 95 2.69 5.04 -4.13
N GLY A 96 2.47 3.88 -3.49
CA GLY A 96 3.45 2.79 -3.44
C GLY A 96 4.65 3.05 -2.52
N ALA A 97 4.69 4.19 -1.81
CA ALA A 97 5.76 4.46 -0.85
C ALA A 97 5.71 3.46 0.31
N ARG A 98 6.88 2.91 0.65
CA ARG A 98 7.06 2.02 1.82
C ARG A 98 7.12 2.79 3.14
N ALA A 99 7.21 4.12 3.08
CA ALA A 99 7.27 5.01 4.21
C ALA A 99 6.04 5.91 4.27
N GLY A 100 5.68 6.32 5.47
CA GLY A 100 4.58 7.23 5.72
C GLY A 100 4.63 7.85 7.11
N LEU A 101 3.59 8.62 7.38
CA LEU A 101 3.31 9.25 8.65
C LEU A 101 2.20 8.46 9.36
N LEU A 102 2.43 8.06 10.59
CA LEU A 102 1.42 7.48 11.47
C LEU A 102 0.94 8.57 12.43
N THR A 103 -0.38 8.77 12.49
CA THR A 103 -1.01 9.59 13.54
C THR A 103 -1.93 8.70 14.34
N GLU A 104 -1.85 8.77 15.67
CA GLU A 104 -2.71 7.98 16.55
C GLU A 104 -3.09 8.78 17.79
N ALA A 105 -4.30 8.57 18.29
CA ALA A 105 -4.76 9.06 19.56
C ALA A 105 -5.33 7.87 20.34
N GLY A 106 -5.12 7.86 21.64
CA GLY A 106 -5.47 6.69 22.42
C GLY A 106 -5.61 6.96 23.89
N TYR A 107 -5.78 5.84 24.57
CA TYR A 107 -6.00 5.76 25.98
C TYR A 107 -5.20 4.59 26.53
N SER A 108 -4.44 4.86 27.57
CA SER A 108 -3.65 3.90 28.34
C SER A 108 -4.26 3.79 29.73
N TYR A 109 -4.40 2.54 30.18
CA TYR A 109 -4.83 2.20 31.51
C TYR A 109 -3.75 1.33 32.17
N VAL A 110 -3.14 1.82 33.24
CA VAL A 110 -1.99 1.18 33.90
C VAL A 110 -2.37 0.78 35.33
N THR A 111 -2.08 -0.47 35.71
CA THR A 111 -2.28 -1.02 37.08
C THR A 111 -3.69 -0.86 37.65
N PHE A 112 -4.68 -0.66 36.78
CA PHE A 112 -6.07 -0.40 37.13
C PHE A 112 -6.40 0.94 37.84
N SER A 113 -5.48 1.90 37.92
CA SER A 113 -5.72 3.20 38.60
C SER A 113 -5.25 4.42 37.82
N GLU A 114 -4.33 4.25 36.86
CA GLU A 114 -3.83 5.35 36.05
C GLU A 114 -4.58 5.41 34.73
N HIS A 115 -5.03 6.60 34.37
CA HIS A 115 -5.87 6.85 33.20
C HIS A 115 -5.23 7.94 32.36
N LEU A 116 -4.56 7.56 31.27
CA LEU A 116 -3.74 8.45 30.47
C LEU A 116 -4.27 8.52 29.04
N ALA A 117 -4.54 9.72 28.54
CA ALA A 117 -4.77 9.95 27.12
C ALA A 117 -3.43 10.17 26.41
N SER A 118 -3.32 9.67 25.19
CA SER A 118 -2.12 9.80 24.35
C SER A 118 -2.47 10.39 22.99
N LEU A 119 -1.58 11.20 22.44
CA LEU A 119 -1.65 11.69 21.07
C LEU A 119 -0.26 11.63 20.44
N GLY A 120 -0.11 10.84 19.38
CA GLY A 120 1.16 10.57 18.72
C GLY A 120 1.17 10.87 17.22
N ILE A 121 2.34 11.29 16.76
CA ILE A 121 2.65 11.49 15.35
C ILE A 121 4.06 10.98 15.08
N GLY A 122 4.19 10.01 14.19
CA GLY A 122 5.42 9.28 13.99
C GLY A 122 5.67 8.89 12.54
N VAL A 123 6.87 8.41 12.27
CA VAL A 123 7.22 7.85 10.97
C VAL A 123 7.02 6.34 10.99
N VAL A 124 6.53 5.78 9.90
CA VAL A 124 6.40 4.33 9.70
C VAL A 124 7.06 3.92 8.40
N TYR A 125 7.73 2.79 8.42
CA TYR A 125 8.37 2.13 7.29
C TYR A 125 7.89 0.68 7.17
N GLY A 126 7.98 0.12 5.96
CA GLY A 126 7.50 -1.24 5.69
C GLY A 126 6.02 -1.31 5.38
N LEU A 127 5.39 -0.18 5.00
CA LEU A 127 4.06 -0.20 4.41
C LEU A 127 4.14 -1.02 3.12
N GLY A 128 3.46 -2.17 3.08
CA GLY A 128 3.48 -3.06 1.92
C GLY A 128 2.95 -2.37 0.66
N THR A 129 3.29 -2.93 -0.50
CA THR A 129 2.57 -2.63 -1.73
C THR A 129 1.24 -3.39 -1.65
N ALA A 130 0.09 -2.71 -1.80
CA ALA A 130 -1.20 -3.41 -1.90
C ALA A 130 -1.36 -4.08 -3.28
N ALA A 131 -0.31 -4.75 -3.76
CA ALA A 131 -0.39 -5.63 -4.90
C ALA A 131 -1.09 -6.91 -4.42
N SER A 132 -2.41 -6.78 -4.33
CA SER A 132 -3.43 -7.80 -4.53
C SER A 132 -2.87 -9.21 -4.78
N SER A 133 -3.06 -10.05 -3.78
CA SER A 133 -3.01 -11.50 -3.75
C SER A 133 -3.96 -12.19 -4.76
N ARG A 134 -4.23 -11.59 -5.92
CA ARG A 134 -5.23 -12.09 -6.88
C ARG A 134 -4.67 -12.78 -8.12
N ASP A 135 -3.36 -12.85 -8.37
CA ASP A 135 -2.93 -13.40 -9.68
C ASP A 135 -1.62 -14.20 -9.78
N LEU A 136 -1.01 -14.62 -8.68
CA LEU A 136 0.15 -15.51 -8.78
C LEU A 136 0.12 -16.55 -7.64
N ASP A 137 0.06 -17.84 -8.02
CA ASP A 137 0.41 -19.04 -7.23
C ASP A 137 1.88 -19.03 -6.77
N ILE A 138 2.45 -17.86 -6.53
CA ILE A 138 3.73 -17.66 -5.87
C ILE A 138 3.38 -17.55 -4.39
N PRO A 139 3.95 -18.41 -3.51
CA PRO A 139 3.69 -18.32 -2.09
C PRO A 139 3.94 -16.87 -1.65
N SER A 140 2.90 -16.24 -1.12
CA SER A 140 2.85 -14.83 -0.72
C SER A 140 3.71 -14.57 0.53
N GLU A 141 4.98 -14.95 0.48
CA GLU A 141 6.03 -14.78 1.49
C GLU A 141 6.59 -13.35 1.53
N ARG A 142 5.73 -12.33 1.56
CA ARG A 142 6.18 -10.97 1.92
C ARG A 142 5.23 -10.33 2.91
N SER A 143 5.09 -10.97 4.06
CA SER A 143 4.75 -10.31 5.31
C SER A 143 5.87 -9.30 5.63
N SER A 144 5.77 -8.11 5.05
CA SER A 144 6.77 -7.06 5.27
C SER A 144 6.67 -6.60 6.73
N PHE A 145 7.76 -6.79 7.48
CA PHE A 145 7.92 -6.17 8.79
C PHE A 145 7.66 -4.66 8.67
N LYS A 146 6.80 -4.15 9.54
CA LYS A 146 6.48 -2.74 9.68
C LYS A 146 7.25 -2.21 10.88
N ILE A 147 7.90 -1.06 10.76
CA ILE A 147 8.61 -0.42 11.87
C ILE A 147 8.12 1.01 11.95
N ALA A 148 7.69 1.44 13.13
CA ALA A 148 7.30 2.81 13.39
C ALA A 148 8.05 3.39 14.59
N LEU A 149 8.36 4.68 14.51
CA LEU A 149 8.85 5.49 15.62
C LEU A 149 7.83 6.59 15.87
N VAL A 150 7.17 6.54 17.02
CA VAL A 150 6.05 7.41 17.35
C VAL A 150 6.30 8.07 18.71
N PRO A 151 6.61 9.37 18.73
CA PRO A 151 6.46 10.16 19.94
C PRO A 151 4.97 10.47 20.20
N HIS A 152 4.58 10.43 21.46
CA HIS A 152 3.26 10.77 21.98
C HIS A 152 3.38 11.87 23.03
N ALA A 153 2.46 12.82 23.00
CA ALA A 153 2.11 13.63 24.15
C ALA A 153 1.13 12.85 25.03
N ILE A 154 1.30 12.95 26.35
CA ILE A 154 0.47 12.25 27.33
C ILE A 154 -0.13 13.25 28.31
N ALA A 155 -1.40 13.06 28.65
CA ALA A 155 -2.05 13.77 29.73
C ALA A 155 -3.13 12.90 30.39
N GLY A 156 -3.32 13.02 31.70
CA GLY A 156 -4.37 12.29 32.39
C GLY A 156 -4.23 12.31 33.89
N HIS A 157 -4.65 11.22 34.52
CA HIS A 157 -4.57 11.01 35.96
C HIS A 157 -3.59 9.87 36.26
N ALA A 158 -2.57 10.16 37.07
CA ALA A 158 -1.61 9.18 37.57
C ALA A 158 -1.08 9.64 38.93
N TYR A 159 -0.66 8.69 39.77
CA TYR A 159 -0.09 8.98 41.09
C TYR A 159 -0.96 9.91 41.95
N GLU A 160 -2.26 9.62 42.01
CA GLU A 160 -3.27 10.38 42.78
C GLU A 160 -3.52 11.82 42.28
N GLY A 161 -2.89 12.23 41.17
CA GLY A 161 -2.95 13.60 40.67
C GLY A 161 -3.06 13.72 39.16
N GLY A 162 -3.09 14.97 38.69
CA GLY A 162 -2.96 15.27 37.27
C GLY A 162 -1.54 15.01 36.79
N ALA A 163 -1.42 14.40 35.62
CA ALA A 163 -0.14 14.02 35.05
C ALA A 163 -0.04 14.44 33.57
N VAL A 164 1.13 14.91 33.16
CA VAL A 164 1.44 15.25 31.77
C VAL A 164 2.84 14.78 31.40
N GLY A 165 3.06 14.42 30.15
CA GLY A 165 4.33 13.82 29.77
C GLY A 165 4.48 13.54 28.29
N ALA A 166 5.47 12.72 27.99
CA ALA A 166 5.74 12.23 26.66
C ALA A 166 6.14 10.76 26.69
N ARG A 167 5.74 10.01 25.67
CA ARG A 167 6.19 8.64 25.43
C ARG A 167 6.81 8.57 24.05
N THR A 168 7.93 7.86 23.91
CA THR A 168 8.49 7.56 22.60
C THR A 168 8.46 6.05 22.41
N SER A 169 7.75 5.62 21.39
CA SER A 169 7.48 4.21 21.09
C SER A 169 8.20 3.78 19.82
N VAL A 170 8.89 2.64 19.89
CA VAL A 170 9.35 1.89 18.72
C VAL A 170 8.40 0.69 18.57
N ILE A 171 7.74 0.61 17.43
CA ILE A 171 6.72 -0.41 17.16
C ILE A 171 7.21 -1.26 16.00
N VAL A 172 7.30 -2.57 16.20
CA VAL A 172 7.69 -3.55 15.18
C VAL A 172 6.51 -4.49 14.95
N GLY A 173 5.90 -4.35 13.78
CA GLY A 173 4.72 -5.11 13.36
C GLY A 173 5.04 -6.24 12.38
N TYR A 174 4.35 -7.35 12.56
CA TYR A 174 4.30 -8.48 11.64
C TYR A 174 2.85 -8.96 11.50
N SER A 175 2.31 -8.94 10.28
CA SER A 175 0.90 -9.27 10.02
C SER A 175 -0.04 -8.38 10.86
N PHE A 176 -0.94 -8.98 11.64
CA PHE A 176 -1.90 -8.31 12.54
C PHE A 176 -1.38 -8.10 13.96
N TYR A 177 -0.10 -8.36 14.23
CA TYR A 177 0.51 -8.21 15.55
C TYR A 177 1.67 -7.23 15.49
N ALA A 178 1.96 -6.57 16.60
CA ALA A 178 3.14 -5.74 16.76
C ALA A 178 3.64 -5.75 18.20
N LEU A 179 4.96 -5.73 18.35
CA LEU A 179 5.63 -5.46 19.60
C LEU A 179 5.94 -3.96 19.66
N GLU A 180 5.57 -3.31 20.75
CA GLU A 180 5.94 -1.94 21.05
C GLU A 180 6.87 -1.90 22.27
N LEU A 181 7.98 -1.20 22.13
CA LEU A 181 8.89 -0.85 23.22
C LEU A 181 8.88 0.67 23.35
N SER A 182 8.59 1.17 24.55
CA SER A 182 8.42 2.61 24.75
C SER A 182 9.09 3.08 26.01
N HIS A 183 9.62 4.29 25.96
CA HIS A 183 10.05 5.02 27.14
C HIS A 183 9.10 6.19 27.37
N GLN A 184 8.54 6.26 28.57
CA GLN A 184 7.60 7.26 29.01
C GLN A 184 8.22 8.11 30.11
N PHE A 185 8.10 9.41 29.95
CA PHE A 185 8.41 10.41 30.96
C PHE A 185 7.11 11.09 31.36
N LEU A 186 6.80 11.09 32.66
CA LEU A 186 5.58 11.65 33.20
C LEU A 186 5.89 12.61 34.35
N ARG A 187 5.43 13.85 34.24
CA ARG A 187 5.44 14.81 35.34
C ARG A 187 4.10 14.73 36.07
N ALA A 188 4.15 14.35 37.34
CA ALA A 188 3.03 14.27 38.25
C ALA A 188 3.54 14.65 39.65
N GLU A 189 2.74 15.29 40.49
CA GLU A 189 3.19 15.60 41.85
C GLU A 189 3.53 14.31 42.61
N PRO A 190 4.66 14.24 43.34
CA PRO A 190 5.59 15.31 43.68
C PRO A 190 6.80 15.49 42.73
N GLY A 191 6.88 14.77 41.60
CA GLY A 191 8.11 14.74 40.79
C GLY A 191 7.96 14.35 39.31
N GLN A 192 8.95 13.60 38.83
CA GLN A 192 9.02 13.11 37.45
C GLN A 192 9.30 11.62 37.44
N ALA A 193 8.36 10.83 36.92
CA ALA A 193 8.49 9.40 36.73
C ALA A 193 9.09 9.08 35.36
N HIS A 194 9.87 8.01 35.31
CA HIS A 194 10.40 7.43 34.08
C HIS A 194 10.03 5.95 34.03
N GLU A 195 9.49 5.56 32.89
CA GLU A 195 8.78 4.30 32.75
C GLU A 195 9.15 3.64 31.42
N ILE A 196 9.23 2.32 31.43
CA ILE A 196 9.45 1.48 30.26
C ILE A 196 8.18 0.66 30.03
N HIS A 197 7.67 0.69 28.80
CA HIS A 197 6.53 -0.11 28.38
C HIS A 197 6.97 -1.14 27.35
N ILE A 198 6.48 -2.36 27.50
CA ILE A 198 6.63 -3.43 26.53
C ILE A 198 5.24 -3.97 26.23
N MET A 199 4.71 -3.67 25.05
CA MET A 199 3.33 -3.94 24.68
C MET A 199 3.26 -4.92 23.52
N LEU A 200 2.41 -5.94 23.65
CA LEU A 200 1.95 -6.71 22.49
C LEU A 200 0.65 -6.09 22.02
N THR A 201 0.63 -5.64 20.78
CA THR A 201 -0.50 -4.95 20.17
C THR A 201 -1.05 -5.75 18.99
N SER A 202 -2.37 -5.85 18.89
CA SER A 202 -3.03 -6.22 17.65
C SER A 202 -3.20 -4.97 16.79
N LEU A 203 -2.93 -5.10 15.49
CA LEU A 203 -3.12 -4.07 14.47
C LEU A 203 -4.29 -4.46 13.58
N SER A 204 -5.36 -3.68 13.58
CA SER A 204 -6.43 -3.80 12.60
C SER A 204 -6.38 -2.60 11.67
N ALA A 205 -6.01 -2.84 10.40
CA ALA A 205 -6.13 -1.85 9.35
C ALA A 205 -7.45 -2.10 8.62
N PHE A 206 -8.35 -1.12 8.61
CA PHE A 206 -9.60 -1.28 7.86
C PHE A 206 -9.33 -1.07 6.36
N GLY A 207 -9.54 -2.11 5.56
CA GLY A 207 -9.66 -1.98 4.11
C GLY A 207 -8.41 -2.28 3.27
N GLU A 208 -7.54 -3.20 3.70
CA GLU A 208 -6.62 -3.89 2.77
C GLU A 208 -7.28 -5.13 2.11
N ASP A 209 -8.44 -5.59 2.60
CA ASP A 209 -9.10 -6.86 2.21
C ASP A 209 -10.38 -6.71 1.33
N GLU A 210 -10.49 -5.69 0.49
CA GLU A 210 -11.58 -5.55 -0.51
C GLU A 210 -11.12 -5.81 -1.96
#